data_AF-A0A4V1V0S1-F1
#
_entry.id   AF-A0A4V1V0S1-F1
#
_cell.length_a   1.000
_cell.length_b   1.000
_cell.length_c   1.000
_cell.angle_alpha   90.00
_cell.angle_beta   90.00
_cell.angle_gamma   90.00
#
_symmetry.space_group_name_H-M   'P 1'
#
loop_
_entity.id
_entity.type
_entity.pdbx_description
1 polymer ?
#
loop_
_entity_poly.entity_id
_entity_poly.type
_entity_poly.pdbx_seq_one_letter_code
_entity_poly.pdbx_strand_id
1 'polypeptide(L)'
;MTGILAWVDPQKLAEYAKAPRGWGVYVIGRPLDASKPVTANPIYDPYVGTWPDNFQALYVGISESRGAGVRGRLSCHARRKGNKCIAARIDKGETLWFITQSGELAHVESAMLTLKMARQFECNIRDELKRNSLRQHRKVSAEMTE
;
A
#
# COMPACT_ATOMS: atom_id res chain seq x y z
N MET A 1 1.06 -12.55 21.67
CA MET A 1 0.15 -11.38 21.71
C MET A 1 -0.12 -10.95 20.29
N THR A 2 -1.31 -11.24 19.77
CA THR A 2 -1.77 -10.75 18.47
C THR A 2 -1.96 -9.25 18.57
N GLY A 3 -0.95 -8.49 18.15
CA GLY A 3 -1.03 -7.04 18.10
C GLY A 3 -2.22 -6.63 17.23
N ILE A 4 -3.03 -5.72 17.73
CA ILE A 4 -4.14 -5.09 17.00
C ILE A 4 -3.59 -4.60 15.66
N LEU A 5 -4.20 -5.02 14.55
CA LEU A 5 -3.82 -4.58 13.21
C LEU A 5 -4.28 -3.12 13.04
N ALA A 6 -3.53 -2.16 13.58
CA ALA A 6 -3.85 -0.75 13.47
C ALA A 6 -3.16 -0.15 12.23
N TRP A 7 -3.96 0.34 11.29
CA TRP A 7 -3.45 1.17 10.20
C TRP A 7 -3.10 2.54 10.75
N VAL A 8 -2.02 3.13 10.23
CA VAL A 8 -1.77 4.56 10.40
C VAL A 8 -2.90 5.34 9.75
N ASP A 9 -3.31 6.43 10.40
CA ASP A 9 -4.34 7.33 9.89
C ASP A 9 -4.11 7.68 8.41
N PRO A 10 -5.18 7.76 7.60
CA PRO A 10 -5.06 8.12 6.21
C PRO A 10 -4.37 9.46 6.02
N GLN A 11 -3.43 9.50 5.09
CA GLN A 11 -2.68 10.71 4.76
C GLN A 11 -2.67 10.91 3.25
N LYS A 12 -2.59 12.16 2.80
CA LYS A 12 -2.44 12.46 1.38
C LYS A 12 -1.11 11.89 0.88
N LEU A 13 -1.08 11.34 -0.33
CA LEU A 13 0.14 10.78 -0.93
C LEU A 13 1.28 11.80 -1.05
N ALA A 14 0.96 13.08 -1.23
CA ALA A 14 1.93 14.17 -1.21
C ALA A 14 2.66 14.30 0.15
N GLU A 15 2.05 13.82 1.23
CA GLU A 15 2.57 13.85 2.60
C GLU A 15 3.33 12.57 2.98
N TYR A 16 3.83 11.82 1.98
CA TYR A 16 4.52 10.53 2.17
C TYR A 16 5.63 10.56 3.24
N ALA A 17 6.22 11.71 3.54
CA ALA A 17 7.26 11.87 4.54
C ALA A 17 6.79 11.52 5.97
N LYS A 18 5.49 11.62 6.25
CA LYS A 18 4.85 11.24 7.51
C LYS A 18 4.73 9.71 7.69
N ALA A 19 4.86 8.93 6.62
CA ALA A 19 4.84 7.47 6.71
C ALA A 19 6.05 6.93 7.50
N PRO A 20 5.93 5.80 8.21
CA PRO A 20 7.04 5.20 8.94
C PRO A 20 8.21 4.81 8.02
N ARG A 21 9.43 4.90 8.54
CA ARG A 21 10.61 4.26 7.92
C ARG A 21 10.65 2.81 8.39
N GLY A 22 10.87 1.90 7.46
CA GLY A 22 10.97 0.46 7.74
C GLY A 22 9.98 -0.39 6.95
N TRP A 23 10.04 -1.68 7.24
CA TRP A 23 9.21 -2.70 6.61
C TRP A 23 7.71 -2.53 6.89
N GLY A 24 6.89 -2.94 5.94
CA GLY A 24 5.45 -2.88 6.11
C GLY A 24 4.67 -2.96 4.80
N VAL A 25 3.36 -2.87 4.93
CA VAL A 25 2.40 -2.79 3.83
C VAL A 25 1.86 -1.37 3.73
N TYR A 26 1.56 -0.95 2.50
CA TYR A 26 0.88 0.31 2.23
C TYR A 26 -0.19 0.12 1.17
N VAL A 27 -1.27 0.87 1.33
CA VAL A 27 -2.36 0.95 0.37
C VAL A 27 -2.49 2.39 -0.08
N ILE A 28 -2.51 2.61 -1.39
CA ILE A 28 -2.83 3.90 -2.01
C ILE A 28 -4.26 3.80 -2.55
N GLY A 29 -5.05 4.83 -2.30
CA GLY A 29 -6.43 4.90 -2.72
C GLY A 29 -6.87 6.33 -3.01
N ARG A 30 -8.16 6.46 -3.26
CA ARG A 30 -8.86 7.74 -3.48
C ARG A 30 -10.13 7.79 -2.63
N PRO A 31 -10.68 8.98 -2.36
CA PRO A 31 -11.99 9.06 -1.74
C PRO A 31 -13.06 8.40 -2.63
N LEU A 32 -14.05 7.73 -2.02
CA LEU A 32 -15.27 7.29 -2.73
C LEU A 32 -16.15 8.50 -3.08
N ASP A 33 -16.20 9.46 -2.16
CA ASP A 33 -16.90 10.72 -2.25
C ASP A 33 -15.92 11.86 -1.94
N ALA A 34 -15.62 12.70 -2.94
CA ALA A 34 -14.65 13.78 -2.82
C ALA A 34 -15.08 14.89 -1.84
N SER A 35 -16.37 14.95 -1.48
CA SER A 35 -16.90 15.92 -0.51
C SER A 35 -16.69 15.50 0.94
N LYS A 36 -16.36 14.22 1.18
CA LYS A 36 -16.17 13.66 2.52
C LYS A 36 -14.69 13.50 2.85
N PRO A 37 -14.30 13.62 4.13
CA PRO A 37 -12.93 13.36 4.54
C PRO A 37 -12.59 11.88 4.40
N VAL A 38 -11.29 11.57 4.29
CA VAL A 38 -10.77 10.20 4.39
C VAL A 38 -10.17 10.06 5.79
N THR A 39 -10.89 9.43 6.71
CA THR A 39 -10.50 9.24 8.10
C THR A 39 -10.55 7.77 8.47
N ALA A 40 -9.69 7.35 9.40
CA ALA A 40 -9.75 6.00 9.96
C ALA A 40 -11.16 5.74 10.52
N ASN A 41 -11.68 4.52 10.33
CA ASN A 41 -12.94 4.15 10.96
C ASN A 41 -12.70 3.98 12.47
N PRO A 42 -13.50 4.64 13.33
CA PRO A 42 -13.36 4.52 14.78
C PRO A 42 -13.72 3.12 15.30
N ILE A 43 -14.46 2.34 14.52
CA ILE A 43 -14.81 0.95 14.82
C ILE A 43 -13.72 0.04 14.29
N TYR A 44 -13.15 -0.77 15.17
CA TYR A 44 -12.15 -1.77 14.80
C TYR A 44 -12.81 -2.97 14.12
N ASP A 45 -12.38 -3.26 12.88
CA ASP A 45 -12.74 -4.49 12.18
C ASP A 45 -11.68 -5.59 12.45
N PRO A 46 -12.07 -6.82 12.85
CA PRO A 46 -11.13 -7.91 13.13
C PRO A 46 -10.25 -8.33 11.94
N TYR A 47 -10.70 -8.10 10.70
CA TYR A 47 -10.03 -8.53 9.47
C TYR A 47 -9.18 -7.41 8.86
N VAL A 48 -9.67 -6.18 8.87
CA VAL A 48 -8.99 -5.04 8.21
C VAL A 48 -8.58 -3.92 9.16
N GLY A 49 -8.86 -4.02 10.45
CA GLY A 49 -8.51 -3.03 11.46
C GLY A 49 -9.32 -1.74 11.33
N THR A 50 -8.67 -0.61 11.52
CA THR A 50 -9.26 0.74 11.42
C THR A 50 -9.34 1.26 9.98
N TRP A 51 -9.80 0.42 9.05
CA TRP A 51 -9.83 0.75 7.62
C TRP A 51 -10.73 1.97 7.34
N PRO A 52 -10.38 2.89 6.43
CA PRO A 52 -11.16 4.13 6.25
C PRO A 52 -12.46 3.90 5.46
N ASP A 53 -13.57 4.50 5.89
CA ASP A 53 -14.89 4.32 5.26
C ASP A 53 -14.99 4.95 3.87
N ASN A 54 -14.48 6.17 3.71
CA ASN A 54 -14.51 6.91 2.46
C ASN A 54 -13.24 6.64 1.62
N PHE A 55 -12.88 5.38 1.41
CA PHE A 55 -11.61 5.03 0.76
C PHE A 55 -11.73 3.87 -0.21
N GLN A 56 -11.51 4.17 -1.49
CA GLN A 56 -11.36 3.16 -2.53
C GLN A 56 -9.89 2.80 -2.70
N ALA A 57 -9.51 1.57 -2.36
CA ALA A 57 -8.16 1.07 -2.59
C ALA A 57 -7.88 0.87 -4.08
N LEU A 58 -6.81 1.51 -4.55
CA LEU A 58 -6.35 1.48 -5.95
C LEU A 58 -5.10 0.63 -6.11
N TYR A 59 -4.22 0.66 -5.11
CA TYR A 59 -2.94 -0.05 -5.15
C TYR A 59 -2.51 -0.53 -3.75
N VAL A 60 -2.05 -1.77 -3.64
CA VAL A 60 -1.34 -2.28 -2.46
C VAL A 60 0.08 -2.70 -2.82
N GLY A 61 1.01 -2.46 -1.91
CA GLY A 61 2.36 -2.99 -2.00
C GLY A 61 3.02 -3.12 -0.64
N ILE A 62 4.12 -3.88 -0.61
CA ILE A 62 4.99 -3.96 0.56
C ILE A 62 6.34 -3.30 0.32
N SER A 63 7.03 -3.05 1.41
CA SER A 63 8.46 -2.82 1.45
C SER A 63 9.10 -3.73 2.50
N GLU A 64 10.13 -4.47 2.12
CA GLU A 64 10.94 -5.29 3.04
C GLU A 64 12.22 -4.54 3.47
N SER A 65 12.46 -3.34 2.92
CA SER A 65 13.66 -2.56 3.21
C SER A 65 13.58 -1.93 4.61
N ARG A 66 14.57 -2.20 5.47
CA ARG A 66 14.66 -1.58 6.81
C ARG A 66 15.02 -0.09 6.76
N GLY A 67 15.83 0.33 5.78
CA GLY A 67 16.30 1.71 5.65
C GLY A 67 15.27 2.66 5.03
N ALA A 68 14.95 2.45 3.74
CA ALA A 68 14.01 3.31 3.01
C ALA A 68 12.55 2.95 3.30
N GLY A 69 12.26 1.65 3.43
CA GLY A 69 10.96 1.15 3.87
C GLY A 69 9.75 1.58 3.03
N VAL A 70 8.59 1.58 3.67
CA VAL A 70 7.31 2.01 3.09
C VAL A 70 7.40 3.47 2.63
N ARG A 71 8.00 4.36 3.44
CA ARG A 71 8.23 5.76 3.06
C ARG A 71 8.93 5.92 1.72
N GLY A 72 9.99 5.14 1.47
CA GLY A 72 10.72 5.18 0.20
C GLY A 72 9.84 4.80 -0.99
N ARG A 73 8.99 3.78 -0.82
CA ARG A 73 8.04 3.34 -1.86
C ARG A 73 6.98 4.39 -2.14
N LEU A 74 6.37 4.96 -1.09
CA LEU A 74 5.41 6.04 -1.21
C LEU A 74 6.03 7.28 -1.88
N SER A 75 7.26 7.64 -1.52
CA SER A 75 8.01 8.73 -2.17
C SER A 75 8.20 8.49 -3.68
N CYS A 76 8.45 7.24 -4.10
CA CYS A 76 8.55 6.92 -5.53
C CYS A 76 7.20 7.12 -6.25
N HIS A 77 6.09 6.70 -5.63
CA HIS A 77 4.75 6.91 -6.20
C HIS A 77 4.36 8.39 -6.25
N ALA A 78 4.58 9.13 -5.17
CA ALA A 78 4.30 10.57 -5.10
C ALA A 78 5.09 11.36 -6.17
N ARG A 79 6.30 10.92 -6.51
CA ARG A 79 7.13 11.49 -7.58
C ARG A 79 6.86 10.92 -8.97
N ARG A 80 5.77 10.14 -9.15
CA ARG A 80 5.38 9.51 -10.42
C ARG A 80 6.41 8.51 -10.99
N LYS A 81 7.35 8.04 -10.16
CA LYS A 81 8.39 7.05 -10.54
C LYS A 81 8.02 5.61 -10.18
N GLY A 82 6.90 5.42 -9.48
CA GLY A 82 6.42 4.12 -9.01
C GLY A 82 5.51 3.42 -10.03
N ASN A 83 4.26 3.18 -9.64
CA ASN A 83 3.27 2.51 -10.48
C ASN A 83 2.72 3.49 -11.55
N LYS A 84 2.67 3.06 -12.81
CA LYS A 84 2.21 3.88 -13.95
C LYS A 84 0.73 4.31 -13.84
N CYS A 85 -0.14 3.45 -13.30
CA CYS A 85 -1.55 3.79 -13.07
C CYS A 85 -1.70 4.86 -11.98
N ILE A 86 -0.91 4.77 -10.91
CA ILE A 86 -0.85 5.82 -9.88
C ILE A 86 -0.32 7.14 -10.47
N ALA A 87 0.75 7.09 -11.27
CA ALA A 87 1.28 8.27 -11.95
C ALA A 87 0.22 8.95 -12.83
N ALA A 88 -0.46 8.18 -13.69
CA ALA A 88 -1.51 8.71 -14.57
C ALA A 88 -2.68 9.35 -13.81
N ARG A 89 -3.04 8.83 -12.63
CA ARG A 89 -4.08 9.43 -11.77
C ARG A 89 -3.61 10.76 -11.17
N ILE A 90 -2.36 10.84 -10.70
CA ILE A 90 -1.75 12.09 -10.23
C ILE A 90 -1.73 13.13 -11.36
N ASP A 91 -1.38 12.73 -12.58
CA ASP A 91 -1.30 13.64 -13.73
C ASP A 91 -2.69 14.18 -14.16
N LYS A 92 -3.76 13.44 -13.86
CA LYS A 92 -5.15 13.90 -14.01
C LYS A 92 -5.62 14.85 -12.89
N GLY A 93 -4.75 15.18 -11.93
CA GLY A 93 -5.09 16.03 -10.79
C GLY A 93 -5.86 15.33 -9.68
N GLU A 94 -5.89 13.98 -9.66
CA GLU A 94 -6.56 13.26 -8.57
C GLU A 94 -5.79 13.40 -7.25
N THR A 95 -6.52 13.70 -6.18
CA THR A 95 -5.96 13.66 -4.81
C THR A 95 -5.96 12.23 -4.29
N LEU A 96 -4.77 11.63 -4.21
CA LEU A 96 -4.59 10.28 -3.69
C LEU A 96 -4.21 10.29 -2.21
N TRP A 97 -4.63 9.24 -1.52
CA TRP A 97 -4.42 9.00 -0.10
C TRP A 97 -3.68 7.68 0.10
N PHE A 98 -3.03 7.52 1.25
CA PHE A 98 -2.43 6.28 1.66
C PHE A 98 -2.70 5.94 3.11
N ILE A 99 -2.72 4.64 3.40
CA ILE A 99 -2.65 4.06 4.73
C ILE A 99 -1.46 3.09 4.77
N THR A 100 -0.85 2.93 5.94
CA THR A 100 0.29 2.03 6.13
C THR A 100 0.14 1.20 7.37
N GLN A 101 0.75 0.03 7.35
CA GLN A 101 0.92 -0.80 8.54
C GLN A 101 2.37 -1.28 8.60
N SER A 102 3.03 -1.03 9.73
CA SER A 102 4.43 -1.41 9.95
C SER A 102 4.54 -2.86 10.39
N GLY A 103 5.66 -3.50 10.06
CA GLY A 103 5.96 -4.87 10.51
C GLY A 103 6.05 -5.89 9.37
N GLU A 104 6.27 -7.14 9.75
CA GLU A 104 6.44 -8.27 8.83
C GLU A 104 5.08 -8.77 8.33
N LEU A 105 4.47 -8.01 7.42
CA LEU A 105 3.11 -8.23 6.92
C LEU A 105 3.08 -8.75 5.47
N ALA A 106 4.14 -9.46 5.05
CA ALA A 106 4.22 -10.03 3.70
C ALA A 106 3.03 -10.96 3.37
N HIS A 107 2.48 -11.64 4.39
CA HIS A 107 1.27 -12.48 4.28
C HIS A 107 -0.03 -11.67 4.07
N VAL A 108 -0.06 -10.39 4.46
CA VAL A 108 -1.24 -9.52 4.32
C VAL A 108 -1.37 -8.98 2.89
N GLU A 109 -0.26 -8.73 2.19
CA GLU A 109 -0.33 -8.35 0.76
C GLU A 109 -0.99 -9.45 -0.06
N SER A 110 -0.63 -10.70 0.21
CA SER A 110 -1.25 -11.89 -0.39
C SER A 110 -2.74 -11.97 -0.10
N ALA A 111 -3.14 -11.82 1.17
CA ALA A 111 -4.54 -11.81 1.55
C ALA A 111 -5.33 -10.65 0.87
N MET A 112 -4.77 -9.44 0.83
CA MET A 112 -5.43 -8.29 0.19
C MET A 112 -5.57 -8.45 -1.33
N LEU A 113 -4.62 -9.11 -1.98
CA LEU A 113 -4.68 -9.39 -3.41
C LEU A 113 -5.58 -10.58 -3.75
N THR A 114 -5.70 -11.53 -2.83
CA THR A 114 -6.64 -12.66 -2.95
C THR A 114 -8.08 -12.18 -2.77
N LEU A 115 -8.30 -11.16 -1.93
CA LEU A 115 -9.60 -10.48 -1.75
C LEU A 115 -9.93 -9.47 -2.87
N LYS A 116 -9.12 -9.39 -3.92
CA LYS A 116 -9.28 -8.43 -5.02
C LYS A 116 -10.63 -8.64 -5.74
N MET A 117 -11.64 -7.89 -5.34
CA MET A 117 -12.86 -7.71 -6.12
C MET A 117 -12.57 -6.87 -7.38
N ALA A 118 -13.40 -6.98 -8.42
CA ALA A 118 -13.20 -6.34 -9.72
C ALA A 118 -12.95 -4.80 -9.68
N ARG A 119 -13.34 -4.13 -8.59
CA ARG A 119 -13.18 -2.67 -8.37
C ARG A 119 -12.11 -2.28 -7.34
N GLN A 120 -11.41 -3.25 -6.75
CA GLN A 120 -10.34 -3.03 -5.79
C GLN A 120 -8.98 -3.31 -6.44
N PHE A 121 -7.98 -2.52 -6.09
CA PHE A 121 -6.60 -2.70 -6.55
C PHE A 121 -6.43 -2.72 -8.08
N GLU A 122 -7.20 -1.90 -8.81
CA GLU A 122 -7.13 -1.78 -10.27
C GLU A 122 -5.73 -1.40 -10.78
N CYS A 123 -4.96 -0.63 -10.00
CA CYS A 123 -3.57 -0.31 -10.36
C CYS A 123 -2.60 -1.48 -10.07
N ASN A 124 -3.03 -2.56 -9.39
CA ASN A 124 -2.29 -3.82 -9.30
C ASN A 124 -2.56 -4.73 -10.51
N ILE A 125 -2.26 -4.23 -11.72
CA ILE A 125 -1.37 -4.85 -12.72
C ILE A 125 -1.19 -6.38 -12.65
N ARG A 126 -0.23 -6.76 -11.81
CA ARG A 126 0.32 -8.11 -11.74
C ARG A 126 -0.47 -8.94 -10.75
N ASP A 127 -0.82 -10.15 -11.19
CA ASP A 127 -1.24 -11.21 -10.29
C ASP A 127 -0.17 -11.44 -9.22
N GLU A 128 -0.61 -11.94 -8.08
CA GLU A 128 0.23 -12.14 -6.92
C GLU A 128 1.34 -13.17 -7.17
N LEU A 129 1.04 -14.22 -7.95
CA LEU A 129 1.98 -15.27 -8.33
C LEU A 129 3.20 -14.71 -9.07
N LYS A 130 3.00 -13.80 -10.03
CA LYS A 130 4.06 -13.10 -10.76
C LYS A 130 4.85 -12.16 -9.85
N ARG A 131 4.20 -11.54 -8.86
CA ARG A 131 4.91 -10.70 -7.88
C ARG A 131 5.77 -11.53 -6.94
N ASN A 132 5.26 -12.66 -6.44
CA ASN A 132 6.01 -13.56 -5.58
C ASN A 132 7.18 -14.19 -6.33
N SER A 133 6.94 -14.69 -7.55
CA SER A 133 7.98 -15.22 -8.44
C SER A 133 9.12 -14.21 -8.70
N LEU A 134 8.79 -12.95 -8.99
CA LEU A 134 9.81 -11.90 -9.15
C LEU A 134 10.59 -11.59 -7.87
N ARG A 135 9.96 -11.69 -6.69
CA ARG A 135 10.65 -11.50 -5.41
C ARG A 135 11.61 -12.64 -5.13
N GLN A 136 11.13 -13.88 -5.30
CA GLN A 136 11.95 -15.08 -5.11
C GLN A 136 13.13 -15.11 -6.08
N HIS A 137 12.90 -14.82 -7.36
CA HIS A 137 13.99 -14.71 -8.34
C HIS A 137 15.05 -13.69 -7.90
N ARG A 138 14.65 -12.51 -7.39
CA ARG A 138 15.63 -11.50 -6.93
C ARG A 138 16.41 -11.95 -5.70
N LYS A 139 15.78 -12.69 -4.78
CA LYS A 139 16.47 -13.27 -3.62
C LYS A 139 17.50 -14.31 -4.05
N VAL A 140 17.10 -15.27 -4.89
CA VAL A 140 18.00 -16.29 -5.44
C VAL A 140 19.14 -15.66 -6.25
N SER A 141 18.86 -14.68 -7.12
CA SER A 141 19.92 -14.01 -7.86
C SER A 141 20.92 -13.30 -6.95
N ALA A 142 20.46 -12.65 -5.88
CA ALA A 142 21.35 -11.99 -4.92
C ALA A 142 22.23 -13.00 -4.17
N GLU A 143 21.68 -14.16 -3.80
CA GLU A 143 22.41 -15.25 -3.13
C GLU A 143 23.43 -15.95 -4.05
N MET A 144 23.22 -15.93 -5.37
CA MET A 144 24.14 -16.52 -6.35
C MET A 144 25.29 -15.59 -6.79
N THR A 145 25.27 -14.32 -6.38
CA THR A 145 26.34 -13.34 -6.69
C THR A 145 27.28 -13.06 -5.52
N GLU A 146 27.07 -13.72 -4.38
CA GLU A 146 28.05 -13.87 -3.29
C GLU A 146 28.80 -15.20 -3.45
#